data_AF-A0A8T4YMM7-F1
#
_entry.id   AF-A0A8T4YMM7-F1
#
_cell.length_a   1.000
_cell.length_b   1.000
_cell.length_c   1.000
_cell.angle_alpha   90.00
_cell.angle_beta   90.00
_cell.angle_gamma   90.00
#
_symmetry.space_group_name_H-M   'P 1'
#
loop_
_entity.id
_entity.type
_entity.pdbx_description
1 polymer ?
#
loop_
_entity_poly.entity_id
_entity_poly.type
_entity_poly.pdbx_seq_one_letter_code
_entity_poly.pdbx_strand_id
1 'polypeptide(L)' 'NKSIMLAGISERLGLSKKDLLEEIDRRTQILHWMREHNIRSYRDVAAVIAEYYVRPIQFYERVLAGEEVKAVAVSRSP' A
#
# COMPACT_ATOMS: atom_id res chain seq x y z
N ASN A 1 -4.37 20.61 -10.76
CA ASN A 1 -5.74 20.02 -10.80
C ASN A 1 -6.23 19.82 -9.36
N LYS A 2 -7.40 20.36 -8.96
CA LYS A 2 -7.96 20.14 -7.61
C LYS A 2 -8.91 18.94 -7.68
N SER A 3 -8.63 17.86 -6.94
CA SER A 3 -9.52 16.70 -6.89
C SER A 3 -10.76 17.00 -6.05
N ILE A 4 -11.94 16.88 -6.67
CA ILE A 4 -13.25 17.04 -6.02
C ILE A 4 -13.51 15.87 -5.05
N MET A 5 -13.08 14.66 -5.43
CA MET A 5 -13.25 13.45 -4.61
C MET A 5 -12.45 13.50 -3.30
N LEU A 6 -11.25 14.11 -3.30
CA LEU A 6 -10.45 14.24 -2.08
C LEU A 6 -11.15 15.07 -1.01
N ALA A 7 -11.90 16.10 -1.39
CA ALA A 7 -12.66 16.91 -0.44
C ALA A 7 -13.75 16.08 0.26
N GLY A 8 -14.53 15.31 -0.51
CA GLY A 8 -15.56 14.44 0.06
C GLY A 8 -14.99 13.29 0.92
N ILE A 9 -13.82 12.77 0.56
CA ILE A 9 -13.13 11.75 1.38
C ILE A 9 -12.61 12.38 2.68
N SER A 10 -12.02 13.58 2.62
CA SER A 10 -11.52 14.33 3.77
C SER A 10 -12.63 14.58 4.79
N GLU A 11 -13.79 15.06 4.32
CA GLU A 11 -14.96 15.29 5.14
C GLU A 11 -15.47 13.99 5.78
N ARG A 12 -15.65 12.93 4.99
CA ARG A 12 -16.16 11.64 5.48
C ARG A 12 -15.25 10.97 6.51
N LEU A 13 -13.93 11.10 6.34
CA LEU A 13 -12.95 10.46 7.22
C LEU A 13 -12.47 11.35 8.37
N GLY A 14 -12.85 12.63 8.37
CA GLY A 14 -12.35 13.61 9.34
C GLY A 14 -10.83 13.84 9.26
N LEU A 15 -10.22 13.55 8.11
CA LEU A 15 -8.78 13.67 7.88
C LEU A 15 -8.46 14.95 7.11
N SER A 16 -7.29 15.54 7.34
CA SER A 16 -6.88 16.68 6.54
C SER A 16 -6.54 16.24 5.11
N LYS A 17 -6.64 17.17 4.16
CA LYS A 17 -6.20 16.92 2.78
C LYS A 17 -4.73 16.50 2.71
N LYS A 18 -3.89 17.01 3.62
CA LYS A 18 -2.48 16.64 3.72
C LYS A 18 -2.34 15.16 4.06
N ASP A 19 -3.04 14.69 5.09
CA ASP A 19 -2.99 13.28 5.52
C ASP A 19 -3.44 12.32 4.41
N LEU A 20 -4.46 12.70 3.64
CA LEU A 20 -4.92 11.91 2.50
C LEU A 20 -3.89 11.86 1.38
N LEU A 21 -3.20 12.97 1.09
CA LEU A 21 -2.16 13.01 0.08
C LEU A 21 -0.95 12.16 0.49
N GLU A 22 -0.58 12.20 1.76
CA GLU A 22 0.47 11.34 2.31
C GLU A 22 0.08 9.85 2.23
N GLU A 23 -1.17 9.50 2.50
CA GLU A 23 -1.65 8.12 2.35
C GLU A 23 -1.68 7.66 0.89
N ILE A 24 -2.04 8.54 -0.04
CA ILE A 24 -1.97 8.24 -1.48
C ILE A 24 -0.52 8.01 -1.89
N ASP A 25 0.40 8.85 -1.44
CA ASP A 25 1.82 8.73 -1.76
C ASP A 25 2.38 7.39 -1.26
N ARG A 26 2.11 7.01 0.00
CA ARG A 26 2.50 5.69 0.54
C ARG A 26 1.96 4.53 -0.29
N ARG A 27 0.67 4.56 -0.67
CA ARG A 27 0.07 3.52 -1.52
C ARG A 27 0.71 3.45 -2.90
N THR A 28 0.99 4.60 -3.51
CA THR A 28 1.67 4.69 -4.80
C THR A 28 3.05 4.06 -4.73
N GLN A 29 3.82 4.35 -3.68
CA GLN A 29 5.15 3.77 -3.48
C GLN A 29 5.10 2.25 -3.31
N ILE A 30 4.13 1.72 -2.56
CA ILE A 30 3.95 0.26 -2.43
C ILE A 30 3.64 -0.39 -3.78
N LEU A 31 2.77 0.21 -4.60
CA LEU A 31 2.47 -0.31 -5.93
C LEU A 31 3.69 -0.27 -6.87
N HIS A 32 4.53 0.77 -6.77
CA HIS A 32 5.79 0.83 -7.51
C HIS A 32 6.80 -0.23 -7.05
N TRP A 33 6.94 -0.41 -5.74
CA TRP A 33 7.77 -1.46 -5.16
C TRP A 33 7.33 -2.85 -5.63
N MET A 34 6.02 -3.14 -5.66
CA MET A 34 5.48 -4.41 -6.18
C MET A 34 5.88 -4.65 -7.63
N ARG A 35 5.79 -3.62 -8.48
CA ARG A 35 6.21 -3.68 -9.88
C ARG A 35 7.70 -3.98 -10.01
N GLU A 36 8.54 -3.32 -9.22
CA GLU A 36 10.00 -3.49 -9.21
C GLU A 36 10.42 -4.89 -8.75
N HIS A 37 9.66 -5.49 -7.83
CA HIS A 37 9.90 -6.85 -7.31
C HIS A 37 9.15 -7.93 -8.10
N ASN A 38 8.62 -7.61 -9.28
CA ASN A 38 7.92 -8.55 -10.16
C ASN A 38 6.65 -9.20 -9.53
N ILE A 39 6.03 -8.57 -8.54
CA ILE A 39 4.79 -9.04 -7.90
C ILE A 39 3.61 -8.69 -8.81
N ARG A 40 3.18 -9.66 -9.63
CA ARG A 40 2.13 -9.46 -10.65
C ARG A 40 0.98 -10.46 -10.56
N SER A 41 1.16 -11.57 -9.85
CA SER A 41 0.08 -12.54 -9.70
C SER A 41 -1.03 -11.92 -8.85
N TYR A 42 -2.29 -12.15 -9.25
CA TYR A 42 -3.44 -11.64 -8.51
C TYR A 42 -3.38 -12.01 -7.02
N ARG A 43 -2.96 -13.24 -6.71
CA ARG A 43 -2.84 -13.75 -5.33
C ARG A 43 -1.80 -12.97 -4.54
N ASP A 44 -0.62 -12.73 -5.10
CA ASP A 44 0.47 -12.06 -4.38
C ASP A 44 0.18 -10.56 -4.24
N VAL A 45 -0.43 -9.95 -5.26
CA VAL A 45 -0.94 -8.57 -5.20
C VAL A 45 -1.96 -8.42 -4.06
N ALA A 46 -2.95 -9.32 -4.01
CA ALA A 46 -3.97 -9.30 -2.96
C ALA A 46 -3.36 -9.47 -1.56
N ALA A 47 -2.37 -10.35 -1.41
CA ALA A 47 -1.68 -10.56 -0.14
C ALA A 47 -0.94 -9.30 0.33
N VAL A 48 -0.19 -8.62 -0.55
CA VAL A 48 0.52 -7.38 -0.23
C VAL A 48 -0.47 -6.27 0.17
N ILE A 49 -1.54 -6.09 -0.60
CA ILE A 49 -2.56 -5.09 -0.30
C ILE A 49 -3.23 -5.38 1.04
N ALA A 50 -3.59 -6.64 1.30
CA ALA A 50 -4.18 -7.05 2.57
C ALA A 50 -3.25 -6.77 3.75
N GLU A 51 -1.95 -7.06 3.64
CA GLU A 51 -0.98 -6.77 4.70
C GLU A 51 -0.87 -5.27 4.98
N TYR A 52 -0.83 -4.43 3.93
CA TYR A 52 -0.81 -2.99 4.09
C TYR A 52 -2.08 -2.46 4.79
N TYR A 53 -3.26 -3.01 4.49
CA TYR A 53 -4.50 -2.62 5.17
C TYR A 53 -4.48 -2.95 6.68
N VAL A 54 -3.85 -4.05 7.07
CA VAL A 54 -3.79 -4.49 8.48
C VAL A 54 -2.75 -3.68 9.27
N ARG A 55 -1.60 -3.35 8.66
CA ARG A 55 -0.46 -2.69 9.32
C ARG A 55 0.24 -1.70 8.39
N PRO A 56 -0.38 -0.56 8.04
CA PRO A 56 0.10 0.29 6.95
C PRO A 56 1.47 0.90 7.21
N ILE A 57 1.68 1.47 8.40
CA ILE A 57 2.94 2.13 8.77
C ILE A 57 4.08 1.12 8.83
N GLN A 58 3.91 0.05 9.60
CA GLN A 58 4.94 -0.99 9.79
C GLN A 58 5.28 -1.69 8.47
N PHE A 59 4.28 -1.97 7.61
CA PHE A 59 4.51 -2.56 6.31
C PHE A 59 5.29 -1.62 5.39
N TYR A 60 4.89 -0.34 5.34
CA TYR A 60 5.53 0.66 4.52
C TYR A 60 6.99 0.92 4.93
N GLU A 61 7.27 1.00 6.23
CA GLU A 61 8.65 1.14 6.75
C GLU A 61 9.55 -0.02 6.33
N ARG A 62 9.05 -1.26 6.40
CA ARG A 62 9.78 -2.45 5.94
C ARG A 62 10.06 -2.42 4.43
N VAL A 63 9.08 -1.99 3.64
CA VAL A 63 9.24 -1.79 2.18
C VAL A 63 10.33 -0.76 1.88
N LEU A 64 10.34 0.38 2.59
CA LEU A 64 11.37 1.41 2.42
C LEU A 64 12.75 0.98 2.88
N ALA A 65 12.83 0.14 3.93
CA ALA A 65 14.08 -0.41 4.41
C ALA A 65 14.71 -1.42 3.43
N GLY A 66 14.03 -1.75 2.33
CA GLY A 66 14.51 -2.71 1.34
C GLY A 66 14.50 -4.14 1.85
N GLU A 67 13.69 -4.43 2.88
CA GLU A 67 13.53 -5.80 3.37
C GLU A 67 12.91 -6.67 2.27
N GLU A 68 13.41 -7.89 2.11
CA GLU A 68 12.72 -8.92 1.33
C GLU A 68 11.38 -9.21 2.01
N VAL A 69 10.32 -8.55 1.55
CA VAL A 69 8.95 -8.93 1.89
C VAL A 69 8.68 -10.21 1.12
N LYS A 70 9.04 -11.35 1.73
CA LYS A 70 8.54 -12.65 1.29
C LYS A 70 7.03 -12.55 1.37
N ALA A 71 6.35 -12.39 0.25
CA ALA A 71 4.90 -12.46 0.20
C ALA A 71 4.52 -13.75 0.92
N VAL A 72 3.96 -13.61 2.14
CA VAL A 72 3.80 -14.68 3.13
C VAL A 72 2.88 -15.81 2.62
N ALA A 73 2.35 -15.66 1.40
CA ALA A 73 1.48 -16.61 0.72
C ALA A 73 2.19 -17.68 -0.15
N VAL A 74 3.51 -17.64 -0.39
CA VAL A 74 4.14 -18.56 -1.35
C VAL A 74 4.92 -19.73 -0.72
N SER A 75 5.15 -19.77 0.59
CA SER A 75 5.83 -20.92 1.23
C SER A 75 4.88 -22.02 1.74
N ARG A 76 3.64 -22.09 1.24
CA ARG A 76 2.86 -23.33 1.29
C ARG A 76 3.08 -24.07 -0.02
N SER A 77 4.21 -24.77 -0.12
CA SER A 77 4.38 -25.85 -1.08
C SER A 77 3.29 -26.91 -0.84
N PRO A 78 2.73 -27.52 -1.91
CA PRO A 78 1.74 -28.59 -1.79
C PRO A 78 2.30 -29.84 -1.10
#